data_AF-A0A2D5YNF3-F1
#
_entry.id   AF-A0A2D5YNF3-F1
#
_cell.length_a   1.000
_cell.length_b   1.000
_cell.length_c   1.000
_cell.angle_alpha   90.00
_cell.angle_beta   90.00
_cell.angle_gamma   90.00
#
_symmetry.space_group_name_H-M   'P 1'
#
loop_
_entity.id
_entity.type
_entity.pdbx_description
1 polymer ?
#
loop_
_entity_poly.entity_id
_entity_poly.type
_entity_poly.pdbx_seq_one_letter_code
_entity_poly.pdbx_strand_id
1 'polypeptide(L)'
;MFQMAYDFDKSIEEVRVKDKADSINCGMYPEGCIPMSPKRFKIRLVEMIVVQYRSEAQACAAAKKLDQYYVRNWLLDDVKGEPVLEDFVKKVYSASNPRPDQECE
;
A
#
# COMPACT_ATOMS: atom_id res chain seq x y z
N MET A 1 -10.97 -0.29 3.64
CA MET A 1 -9.80 -1.13 3.29
C MET A 1 -9.51 -2.13 4.40
N PHE A 2 -9.20 -1.70 5.62
CA PHE A 2 -8.95 -2.61 6.75
C PHE A 2 -10.06 -3.64 7.00
N GLN A 3 -11.34 -3.23 6.99
CA GLN A 3 -12.45 -4.19 7.20
C GLN A 3 -12.48 -5.31 6.14
N MET A 4 -12.28 -4.98 4.86
CA MET A 4 -12.22 -5.99 3.79
C MET A 4 -11.02 -6.93 3.97
N ALA A 5 -9.90 -6.39 4.42
CA ALA A 5 -8.72 -7.17 4.79
C ALA A 5 -9.07 -8.17 5.90
N TYR A 6 -9.62 -7.66 7.00
CA TYR A 6 -9.93 -8.42 8.20
C TYR A 6 -11.00 -9.49 7.96
N ASP A 7 -11.99 -9.20 7.10
CA ASP A 7 -13.04 -10.15 6.73
C ASP A 7 -12.49 -11.33 5.92
N PHE A 8 -11.46 -11.09 5.08
CA PHE A 8 -10.77 -12.14 4.34
C PHE A 8 -9.80 -12.93 5.24
N ASP A 9 -9.08 -12.21 6.11
CA ASP A 9 -8.12 -12.79 7.03
C ASP A 9 -8.22 -12.13 8.41
N LYS A 10 -8.79 -12.88 9.34
CA LYS A 10 -9.01 -12.42 10.72
C LYS A 10 -7.71 -12.24 11.52
N SER A 11 -6.56 -12.66 10.99
CA SER A 11 -5.25 -12.45 11.60
C SER A 11 -4.61 -11.10 11.25
N ILE A 12 -5.29 -10.25 10.48
CA ILE A 12 -4.76 -8.95 10.09
C ILE A 12 -4.77 -7.98 11.28
N GLU A 13 -3.62 -7.35 11.49
CA GLU A 13 -3.42 -6.38 12.55
C GLU A 13 -2.96 -5.05 11.94
N GLU A 14 -3.60 -3.94 12.34
CA GLU A 14 -3.05 -2.60 12.09
C GLU A 14 -1.89 -2.40 13.08
N VAL A 15 -0.66 -2.32 12.55
CA VAL A 15 0.53 -2.16 13.39
C VAL A 15 0.57 -0.72 13.85
N ARG A 16 0.22 -0.50 15.12
CA ARG A 16 0.40 0.81 15.76
C ARG A 16 1.88 1.05 15.98
N VAL A 17 2.40 2.05 15.29
CA VAL A 17 3.78 2.56 15.46
C VAL A 17 3.96 2.99 16.92
N LYS A 18 4.84 2.30 17.66
CA LYS A 18 5.17 2.61 19.07
C LYS A 18 6.35 3.58 19.17
N ASP A 19 7.27 3.52 18.20
CA ASP A 19 8.49 4.31 18.17
C ASP A 19 8.52 5.29 16.99
N LYS A 20 9.05 6.50 17.20
CA LYS A 20 9.14 7.53 16.14
C LYS A 20 10.00 7.11 14.95
N ALA A 21 10.98 6.22 15.17
CA ALA A 21 11.82 5.69 14.09
C ALA A 21 11.00 4.85 13.07
N ASP A 22 9.92 4.22 13.54
CA ASP A 22 9.00 3.45 12.70
C ASP A 22 7.87 4.33 12.12
N SER A 23 7.91 5.65 12.35
CA SER A 23 6.89 6.57 11.84
C SER A 23 7.09 6.83 10.36
N ILE A 24 6.13 6.34 9.58
CA ILE A 24 6.09 6.53 8.13
C ILE A 24 5.37 7.85 7.86
N ASN A 25 5.94 8.69 7.00
CA ASN A 25 5.36 9.98 6.64
C ASN A 25 5.38 10.20 5.13
N CYS A 26 4.58 11.15 4.65
CA CYS A 26 4.47 11.46 3.22
C CYS A 26 5.78 11.93 2.58
N GLY A 27 6.77 12.41 3.34
CA GLY A 27 8.07 12.81 2.80
C GLY A 27 8.90 11.65 2.26
N MET A 28 8.53 10.41 2.60
CA MET A 28 9.13 9.19 2.03
C MET A 28 8.51 8.79 0.70
N TYR A 29 7.44 9.46 0.27
CA TYR A 29 6.62 9.06 -0.86
C TYR A 29 6.53 10.15 -1.93
N PRO A 30 6.22 9.79 -3.19
CA PRO A 30 5.92 10.73 -4.24
C PRO A 30 4.83 11.76 -3.87
N GLU A 31 4.81 12.88 -4.60
CA GLU A 31 3.86 13.97 -4.34
C GLU A 31 2.40 13.53 -4.43
N GLY A 32 1.54 14.17 -3.64
CA GLY A 32 0.11 13.88 -3.58
C GLY A 32 -0.31 12.96 -2.44
N CYS A 33 0.63 12.44 -1.65
CA CYS A 33 0.34 11.71 -0.42
C CYS A 33 -0.49 12.57 0.56
N ILE A 34 -1.56 11.98 1.12
CA ILE A 34 -2.40 12.63 2.11
C ILE A 34 -1.69 12.57 3.47
N PRO A 35 -1.49 13.71 4.16
CA PRO A 35 -0.85 13.72 5.48
C PRO A 35 -1.50 12.76 6.46
N MET A 36 -0.68 12.06 7.26
CA MET A 36 -1.10 11.02 8.23
C MET A 36 -1.78 9.78 7.62
N SER A 37 -1.82 9.65 6.29
CA SER A 37 -2.34 8.45 5.63
C SER A 37 -1.42 7.23 5.62
N PRO A 38 -0.07 7.35 5.60
CA PRO A 38 0.80 6.19 5.63
C PRO A 38 0.57 5.36 6.89
N LYS A 39 0.25 4.08 6.70
CA LYS A 39 -0.06 3.13 7.77
C LYS A 39 0.56 1.78 7.46
N ARG A 40 1.01 1.09 8.50
CA ARG A 40 1.55 -0.26 8.37
C ARG A 40 0.49 -1.31 8.74
N PHE A 41 0.32 -2.30 7.89
CA PHE A 41 -0.58 -3.43 8.09
C PHE A 41 0.22 -4.71 8.14
N LYS A 42 -0.04 -5.55 9.14
CA LYS A 42 0.57 -6.87 9.25
C LYS A 42 -0.41 -7.93 8.79
N ILE A 43 0.02 -8.73 7.83
CA ILE A 43 -0.73 -9.83 7.23
C ILE A 43 0.11 -11.09 7.40
N ARG A 44 -0.38 -12.07 8.17
CA ARG A 44 0.26 -13.39 8.35
C ARG A 44 1.78 -13.34 8.62
N LEU A 45 2.23 -12.40 9.45
CA LEU A 45 3.62 -12.12 9.85
C LEU A 45 4.44 -11.20 8.93
N VAL A 46 3.97 -10.85 7.74
CA VAL A 46 4.63 -9.90 6.85
C VAL A 46 3.94 -8.54 6.94
N GLU A 47 4.70 -7.46 6.90
CA GLU A 47 4.17 -6.10 6.98
C GLU A 47 4.15 -5.45 5.61
N MET A 48 3.07 -4.73 5.29
CA MET A 48 2.97 -3.86 4.12
C MET A 48 2.67 -2.44 4.57
N ILE A 49 3.02 -1.46 3.74
CA ILE A 49 2.66 -0.06 3.97
C ILE A 49 1.56 0.34 3.00
N VAL A 50 0.55 1.04 3.52
CA VAL A 50 -0.54 1.58 2.73
C VAL A 50 -0.51 3.10 2.83
N VAL A 51 -0.52 3.76 1.69
CA VAL A 51 -0.48 5.23 1.59
C VAL A 51 -1.63 5.71 0.73
N GLN A 52 -2.36 6.72 1.22
CA GLN A 52 -3.44 7.33 0.46
C GLN A 52 -2.95 8.54 -0.34
N TYR A 53 -3.40 8.65 -1.58
CA TYR A 53 -3.17 9.80 -2.45
C TYR A 53 -4.48 10.54 -2.72
N ARG A 54 -4.37 11.77 -3.25
CA ARG A 54 -5.55 12.57 -3.61
C ARG A 54 -6.30 12.01 -4.81
N SER A 55 -5.60 11.32 -5.72
CA SER A 55 -6.20 10.68 -6.89
C SER A 55 -5.60 9.29 -7.15
N GLU A 56 -6.31 8.51 -7.97
CA GLU A 56 -5.83 7.22 -8.48
C GLU A 56 -4.60 7.37 -9.37
N ALA A 57 -4.60 8.35 -10.28
CA ALA A 57 -3.43 8.68 -11.11
C ALA A 57 -2.15 8.89 -10.27
N GLN A 58 -2.26 9.57 -9.13
CA GLN A 58 -1.13 9.79 -8.23
C GLN A 58 -0.67 8.52 -7.53
N ALA A 59 -1.59 7.68 -7.07
CA ALA A 59 -1.25 6.39 -6.47
C ALA A 59 -0.59 5.44 -7.50
N CYS A 60 -1.11 5.41 -8.73
CA CYS A 60 -0.53 4.67 -9.84
C CYS A 60 0.87 5.19 -10.17
N ALA A 61 1.05 6.51 -10.30
CA ALA A 61 2.36 7.10 -10.58
C ALA A 61 3.38 6.81 -9.46
N ALA A 62 2.92 6.83 -8.20
CA ALA A 62 3.76 6.46 -7.07
C ALA A 62 4.14 4.98 -7.08
N ALA A 63 3.17 4.09 -7.31
CA ALA A 63 3.40 2.66 -7.43
C ALA A 63 4.35 2.35 -8.59
N LYS A 64 4.21 3.05 -9.73
CA LYS A 64 5.11 2.93 -10.87
C LYS A 64 6.54 3.35 -10.53
N LYS A 65 6.69 4.48 -9.83
CA LYS A 65 8.00 5.02 -9.46
C LYS A 65 8.72 4.16 -8.42
N LEU A 66 7.97 3.56 -7.49
CA LEU A 66 8.50 2.69 -6.45
C LEU A 66 8.53 1.21 -6.87
N ASP A 67 7.99 0.88 -8.04
CA ASP A 67 7.83 -0.49 -8.54
C ASP A 67 7.00 -1.37 -7.58
N GLN A 68 5.86 -0.84 -7.17
CA GLN A 68 4.96 -1.41 -6.16
C GLN A 68 3.52 -1.53 -6.68
N TYR A 69 2.57 -1.89 -5.82
CA TYR A 69 1.17 -2.09 -6.18
C TYR A 69 0.30 -0.88 -5.82
N TYR A 70 -0.80 -0.71 -6.54
CA TYR A 70 -1.84 0.27 -6.18
C TYR A 70 -3.25 -0.30 -6.36
N VAL A 71 -4.21 0.33 -5.69
CA VAL A 71 -5.64 0.10 -5.87
C VAL A 71 -6.38 1.40 -5.64
N ARG A 72 -7.13 1.89 -6.64
CA ARG A 72 -7.76 3.22 -6.60
C ARG A 72 -6.71 4.28 -6.22
N ASN A 73 -7.02 5.15 -5.26
CA ASN A 73 -6.09 6.16 -4.75
C ASN A 73 -5.16 5.65 -3.62
N TRP A 74 -4.87 4.35 -3.55
CA TRP A 74 -4.02 3.78 -2.52
C TRP A 74 -2.80 3.11 -3.13
N LEU A 75 -1.62 3.49 -2.64
CA LEU A 75 -0.36 2.81 -2.86
C LEU A 75 -0.20 1.71 -1.79
N LEU A 76 0.27 0.54 -2.23
CA LEU A 76 0.61 -0.61 -1.41
C LEU A 76 2.11 -0.88 -1.59
N ASP A 77 2.90 -0.37 -0.65
CA ASP A 77 4.36 -0.45 -0.62
C ASP A 77 4.83 -1.63 0.26
N ASP A 78 6.09 -2.05 0.08
CA ASP A 78 6.68 -3.28 0.62
C ASP A 78 5.93 -4.57 0.20
N VAL A 79 5.24 -4.54 -0.94
CA VAL A 79 4.46 -5.70 -1.44
C VAL A 79 5.22 -6.48 -2.51
N LYS A 80 5.87 -5.79 -3.44
CA LYS A 80 6.60 -6.46 -4.53
C LYS A 80 7.74 -7.30 -3.97
N GLY A 81 7.83 -8.55 -4.44
CA GLY A 81 8.85 -9.50 -4.00
C GLY A 81 8.44 -10.32 -2.77
N GLU A 82 7.32 -10.00 -2.12
CA GLU A 82 6.76 -10.76 -0.99
C GLU A 82 5.58 -11.63 -1.47
N PRO A 83 5.76 -12.94 -1.68
CA PRO A 83 4.74 -13.78 -2.34
C PRO A 83 3.38 -13.80 -1.62
N VAL A 84 3.40 -13.75 -0.28
CA VAL A 84 2.19 -13.72 0.55
C VAL A 84 1.43 -12.41 0.36
N LEU A 85 2.14 -11.28 0.34
CA LEU A 85 1.54 -9.97 0.16
C LEU A 85 1.06 -9.77 -1.27
N GLU A 86 1.85 -10.17 -2.27
CA GLU A 86 1.43 -10.09 -3.67
C GLU A 86 0.14 -10.86 -3.94
N ASP A 87 0.06 -12.11 -3.45
CA ASP A 87 -1.14 -12.93 -3.60
C ASP A 87 -2.34 -12.30 -2.88
N PHE A 88 -2.11 -11.79 -1.67
CA PHE A 88 -3.14 -11.12 -0.88
C PHE A 88 -3.69 -9.88 -1.57
N VAL A 89 -2.84 -8.93 -1.97
CA VAL A 89 -3.31 -7.66 -2.55
C VAL A 89 -4.00 -7.87 -3.91
N LYS A 90 -3.54 -8.84 -4.69
CA LYS A 90 -4.18 -9.21 -5.97
C LYS A 90 -5.54 -9.83 -5.73
N LYS A 91 -5.67 -10.79 -4.81
CA LYS A 91 -6.93 -11.50 -4.56
C LYS A 91 -7.96 -10.67 -3.80
N VAL A 92 -7.53 -9.93 -2.79
CA VAL A 92 -8.45 -9.22 -1.87
C VAL A 92 -8.80 -7.84 -2.40
N TYR A 93 -7.82 -7.12 -2.95
CA TYR A 93 -8.04 -5.74 -3.39
C TYR A 93 -8.12 -5.58 -4.90
N SER A 94 -7.82 -6.63 -5.68
CA SER A 94 -7.64 -6.51 -7.13
C SER A 94 -6.58 -5.45 -7.47
N ALA A 95 -5.52 -5.37 -6.65
CA ALA A 95 -4.46 -4.40 -6.83
C ALA A 95 -3.63 -4.69 -8.08
N SER A 96 -3.15 -3.63 -8.73
CA SER A 96 -2.35 -3.69 -9.96
C SER A 96 -0.94 -3.18 -9.70
N ASN A 97 0.04 -3.79 -10.35
CA ASN A 97 1.41 -3.26 -10.44
C ASN A 97 1.55 -2.63 -11.84
N PRO A 98 1.67 -1.30 -11.94
CA PRO A 98 1.67 -0.61 -13.23
C PRO A 98 2.99 -0.86 -13.96
N ARG A 99 2.92 -1.19 -15.24
CA ARG A 99 4.12 -1.43 -16.04
C ARG A 99 4.89 -0.11 -16.27
N PRO A 100 6.20 -0.17 -16.56
CA PRO A 100 7.00 1.02 -16.86
C PRO A 100 6.47 1.85 -18.05
N ASP A 101 5.76 1.22 -18.97
CA ASP A 101 5.15 1.83 -20.17
C ASP A 101 3.68 2.26 -19.97
N GLN A 102 3.06 1.91 -18.85
CA GLN A 102 1.64 2.21 -18.59
C GLN A 102 1.43 3.69 -18.24
N GLU A 103 0.44 4.34 -18.85
CA GLU A 103 -0.02 5.67 -18.47
C GLU A 103 -0.96 5.57 -17.25
N CYS A 104 -0.71 6.44 -16.26
CA CYS A 104 -1.52 6.55 -15.06
C CYS A 104 -2.46 7.76 -15.24
N GLU A 105 -3.63 7.53 -15.81
CA GLU A 105 -4.68 8.54 -16.05
C GLU A 105 -5.57 8.79 -14.82
#